data_AF-A0A971TV01-F1
#
_entry.id   AF-A0A971TV01-F1
#
_cell.length_a   1.000
_cell.length_b   1.000
_cell.length_c   1.000
_cell.angle_alpha   90.00
_cell.angle_beta   90.00
_cell.angle_gamma   90.00
#
_symmetry.space_group_name_H-M   'P 1'
#
loop_
_entity.id
_entity.type
_entity.pdbx_description
1 polymer ?
#
loop_
_entity_poly.entity_id
_entity_poly.type
_entity_poly.pdbx_seq_one_letter_code
_entity_poly.pdbx_strand_id
1 'polypeptide(L)'
;MEETVDIKALKLDLVKKIIQTEKPSLLLEIEKIFSSEKPKDWWDELPKEVKESIMEGLDDIKNGNVYSHEQVINEARQKYGF
;
A
#
# COMPACT_ATOMS: atom_id res chain seq x y z
N MET A 1 23.31 31.11 -15.82
CA MET A 1 21.90 31.00 -16.18
C MET A 1 21.54 29.56 -15.98
N GLU A 2 20.78 29.26 -14.93
CA GLU A 2 20.34 27.91 -14.62
C GLU A 2 19.18 27.62 -15.58
N GLU A 3 19.40 26.76 -16.56
CA GLU A 3 18.34 26.32 -17.47
C GLU A 3 17.29 25.60 -16.63
N THR A 4 16.16 26.26 -16.40
CA THR A 4 14.99 25.62 -15.82
C THR A 4 14.51 24.58 -16.82
N VAL A 5 14.88 23.32 -16.60
CA VAL A 5 14.42 22.19 -17.41
C VAL A 5 12.91 22.27 -17.52
N ASP A 6 12.40 22.43 -18.74
CA ASP A 6 10.96 22.35 -18.98
C ASP A 6 10.54 20.89 -18.77
N ILE A 7 9.94 20.63 -17.61
CA ILE A 7 9.47 19.31 -17.21
C ILE A 7 8.50 18.71 -18.25
N LYS A 8 7.72 19.54 -18.96
CA LYS A 8 6.80 19.04 -20.00
C LYS A 8 7.57 18.56 -21.22
N ALA A 9 8.57 19.33 -21.64
CA ALA A 9 9.44 18.95 -22.76
C ALA A 9 10.21 17.67 -22.44
N LEU A 10 10.74 17.54 -21.22
CA LEU A 10 11.45 16.35 -20.76
C LEU A 10 10.54 15.10 -20.74
N LYS A 11 9.31 15.22 -20.22
CA LYS A 11 8.35 14.11 -20.22
C LYS A 11 8.05 13.63 -21.64
N LEU A 12 7.86 14.55 -22.58
CA LEU A 12 7.55 14.21 -23.96
C LEU A 12 8.74 13.49 -24.64
N ASP A 13 9.96 13.93 -24.37
CA ASP A 13 11.18 13.29 -24.88
C ASP A 13 11.36 11.86 -24.33
N LEU A 14 11.11 11.66 -23.03
CA LEU A 14 11.17 10.33 -22.41
C LEU A 14 10.14 9.37 -23.00
N VAL A 15 8.89 9.82 -23.19
CA VAL A 15 7.84 9.00 -23.83
C VAL A 15 8.25 8.59 -25.24
N LYS A 16 8.81 9.51 -26.04
CA LYS A 16 9.30 9.19 -27.39
C LYS A 16 10.39 8.11 -27.36
N LYS A 17 11.38 8.25 -26.46
CA LYS A 17 12.47 7.28 -26.30
C LYS A 17 11.96 5.90 -25.88
N ILE A 18 10.96 5.84 -25.01
CA ILE A 18 10.32 4.59 -24.57
C ILE A 18 9.57 3.91 -25.73
N ILE A 19 8.85 4.67 -26.57
CA ILE A 19 8.13 4.11 -27.73
C ILE A 19 9.09 3.59 -28.80
N GLN A 20 10.24 4.27 -28.99
CA GLN A 20 11.22 3.95 -30.02
C GLN A 20 12.21 2.84 -29.65
N THR A 21 12.32 2.48 -28.37
CA THR A 21 13.30 1.46 -27.96
C THR A 21 12.78 0.05 -28.26
N GLU A 22 13.61 -0.74 -28.93
CA GLU A 22 13.35 -2.15 -29.21
C GLU A 22 13.98 -3.10 -28.18
N LYS A 23 14.74 -2.58 -27.21
CA LYS A 23 15.46 -3.37 -26.21
C LYS A 23 14.55 -3.71 -25.02
N PRO A 24 14.09 -4.96 -24.86
CA PRO A 24 13.16 -5.31 -23.78
C PRO A 24 13.79 -5.18 -22.39
N SER A 25 15.10 -5.45 -22.26
CA SER A 25 15.82 -5.32 -21.00
C SER A 25 15.80 -3.90 -20.44
N LEU A 26 15.93 -2.89 -21.30
CA LEU A 26 15.86 -1.48 -20.92
C LEU A 26 14.45 -1.10 -20.46
N LEU A 27 13.41 -1.59 -21.14
CA LEU A 27 12.02 -1.35 -20.74
C LEU A 27 11.71 -1.95 -19.35
N LEU A 28 12.22 -3.15 -19.06
CA LEU A 28 12.08 -3.80 -17.76
C LEU A 28 12.82 -3.04 -16.64
N GLU A 29 13.98 -2.44 -16.92
CA GLU A 29 14.67 -1.60 -15.94
C GLU A 29 13.90 -0.30 -15.66
N ILE A 30 13.36 0.34 -16.70
CA ILE A 30 12.52 1.54 -16.56
C ILE A 30 11.25 1.24 -15.75
N GLU A 31 10.59 0.11 -16.02
CA GLU A 31 9.43 -0.36 -15.25
C GLU A 31 9.78 -0.54 -13.77
N LYS A 32 10.93 -1.14 -13.45
CA LYS A 32 11.39 -1.30 -12.07
C LYS A 32 11.60 0.03 -11.37
N ILE A 33 12.14 1.04 -12.06
CA ILE A 33 12.34 2.38 -11.50
C ILE A 33 10.97 2.99 -11.13
N PHE A 34 10.00 2.98 -12.05
CA PHE A 34 8.64 3.46 -11.76
C PHE A 34 7.91 2.64 -10.69
N SER A 35 8.19 1.34 -10.61
CA SER A 35 7.63 0.44 -9.60
C SER A 35 8.32 0.55 -8.24
N SER A 36 9.55 1.09 -8.19
CA SER A 36 10.26 1.39 -6.95
C SER A 36 9.79 2.71 -6.32
N GLU A 37 9.27 3.63 -7.15
CA GLU A 37 8.43 4.75 -6.72
C GLU A 37 7.00 4.31 -6.41
N LYS A 38 6.83 3.17 -5.73
CA LYS A 38 5.52 2.84 -5.17
C LYS A 38 5.06 4.04 -4.34
N PRO A 39 3.79 4.49 -4.48
CA PRO A 39 3.21 5.42 -3.52
C PRO A 39 3.47 4.87 -2.12
N LYS A 40 3.67 5.76 -1.14
CA LYS A 40 3.80 5.39 0.28
C LYS A 40 2.88 4.19 0.54
N ASP A 41 3.45 3.10 1.04
CA ASP A 41 2.65 1.95 1.40
C ASP A 41 1.47 2.47 2.22
N TRP A 42 0.24 2.06 1.92
CA TRP A 42 -0.93 2.56 2.65
C TRP A 42 -0.74 2.35 4.17
N TRP A 43 0.05 1.34 4.54
CA TRP A 43 0.55 1.13 5.89
C TRP A 43 1.23 2.37 6.45
N ASP A 44 2.14 3.02 5.71
CA ASP A 44 2.86 4.23 6.14
C ASP A 44 1.96 5.46 6.28
N GLU A 45 0.75 5.44 5.74
CA GLU A 45 -0.25 6.51 5.83
C GLU A 45 -1.18 6.38 7.03
N LEU A 46 -1.24 5.20 7.68
CA LEU A 46 -2.10 5.00 8.84
C LEU A 46 -1.62 5.78 10.08
N PRO A 47 -2.54 6.37 10.86
CA PRO A 47 -2.23 6.88 12.19
C PRO A 47 -1.63 5.80 13.08
N LYS A 48 -0.79 6.22 14.03
CA LYS A 48 -0.08 5.30 14.92
C LYS A 48 -1.04 4.40 15.70
N GLU A 49 -2.15 4.97 16.16
CA GLU A 49 -3.17 4.29 16.95
C GLU A 49 -3.85 3.18 16.15
N VAL A 50 -4.05 3.39 14.84
CA VAL A 50 -4.63 2.38 13.94
C VAL A 50 -3.65 1.23 13.73
N LYS A 51 -2.35 1.54 13.56
CA LYS A 51 -1.30 0.51 13.47
C LYS A 51 -1.21 -0.32 14.74
N GLU A 52 -1.26 0.33 15.91
CA GLU A 52 -1.22 -0.33 17.21
C GLU A 52 -2.43 -1.27 17.38
N SER A 53 -3.65 -0.82 17.04
CA SER A 53 -4.85 -1.66 17.10
C SER A 53 -4.79 -2.87 16.16
N ILE A 54 -4.25 -2.70 14.95
CA ILE A 54 -4.05 -3.82 14.01
C ILE A 54 -3.03 -4.82 14.57
N MET A 55 -1.92 -4.34 15.14
CA MET A 55 -0.89 -5.19 15.74
C MET A 55 -1.40 -5.95 16.96
N GLU A 56 -2.22 -5.31 17.80
CA GLU A 56 -2.91 -5.96 18.92
C GLU A 56 -3.83 -7.08 18.43
N GLY A 57 -4.66 -6.81 17.42
CA GLY A 57 -5.54 -7.83 16.83
C GLY A 57 -4.78 -9.03 16.24
N LEU A 58 -3.60 -8.80 15.66
CA LEU A 58 -2.74 -9.89 15.18
C LEU A 58 -2.17 -10.74 16.33
N ASP A 59 -1.79 -10.11 17.45
CA ASP A 59 -1.34 -10.82 18.64
C ASP A 59 -2.48 -11.62 19.29
N ASP A 60 -3.69 -11.06 19.34
CA ASP A 60 -4.88 -11.75 19.80
C ASP A 60 -5.20 -12.99 18.98
N ILE A 61 -5.13 -12.90 17.65
CA ILE A 61 -5.29 -14.06 16.77
C ILE A 61 -4.24 -15.12 17.07
N LYS A 62 -2.96 -14.72 17.23
CA LYS A 62 -1.86 -15.63 17.50
C LYS A 62 -1.99 -16.32 18.86
N ASN A 63 -2.46 -15.60 19.86
CA ASN A 63 -2.65 -16.09 21.23
C ASN A 63 -3.99 -16.84 21.40
N GLY A 64 -4.85 -16.85 20.37
CA GLY A 64 -6.16 -17.50 20.42
C GLY A 64 -7.21 -16.69 21.20
N ASN A 65 -6.95 -15.40 21.45
CA ASN A 65 -7.89 -14.45 22.07
C ASN A 65 -8.96 -14.00 21.06
N VAL A 66 -9.57 -14.95 20.36
CA VAL A 66 -10.58 -14.69 19.34
C VAL A 66 -11.88 -15.37 19.72
N TYR A 67 -12.98 -14.71 19.37
CA TYR A 67 -14.32 -15.25 19.57
C TYR A 67 -14.97 -15.49 18.22
N SER A 68 -15.60 -16.65 18.07
CA SER A 68 -16.47 -16.90 16.95
C SER A 68 -17.71 -16.01 17.02
N HIS A 69 -18.31 -15.75 15.87
CA HIS A 69 -19.56 -15.00 15.81
C HIS A 69 -20.64 -15.59 16.71
N GLU A 70 -20.76 -16.92 16.75
CA GLU A 70 -21.73 -17.62 17.60
C GLU A 70 -21.48 -17.37 19.09
N GLN A 71 -20.22 -17.42 19.53
CA GLN A 71 -19.84 -17.14 20.91
C GLN A 71 -20.25 -15.72 21.33
N VAL A 72 -19.94 -14.73 20.49
CA VAL A 72 -20.28 -13.32 20.76
C VAL A 72 -21.79 -13.10 20.82
N ILE A 73 -22.55 -13.67 19.87
CA ILE A 73 -24.01 -13.51 19.84
C ILE A 73 -24.68 -14.18 21.04
N ASN A 74 -24.23 -15.38 21.42
CA ASN A 74 -24.77 -16.09 22.57
C ASN A 74 -24.51 -15.33 23.88
N GLU A 75 -23.29 -14.82 24.08
CA GLU A 75 -22.97 -14.01 25.26
C GLU A 75 -23.78 -12.71 25.28
N ALA A 76 -23.87 -12.00 24.16
CA ALA A 76 -24.63 -10.75 24.07
C ALA A 76 -26.13 -10.96 24.39
N ARG A 77 -26.73 -12.05 23.89
CA ARG A 77 -28.13 -12.42 24.21
C ARG A 77 -28.33 -12.72 25.68
N GLN A 78 -27.41 -13.46 26.30
CA GLN A 78 -27.49 -13.79 27.73
C GLN A 78 -27.30 -12.56 28.63
N LYS A 79 -26.40 -11.64 28.24
CA LYS A 79 -26.03 -10.48 29.05
C LYS A 79 -26.98 -9.29 28.92
N TYR A 80 -27.53 -9.07 27.72
CA TYR A 80 -28.34 -7.88 27.42
C TYR A 80 -29.79 -8.19 27.04
N GLY A 81 -30.16 -9.46 26.85
CA GLY A 81 -31.56 -9.92 26.83
C GLY A 81 -32.45 -9.30 25.75
N PHE A 82 -32.03 -9.34 24.48
CA PHE A 82 -32.91 -9.09 23.33
C PHE A 82 -33.62 -10.38 22.90
#